data_AF-A0A0K1EL38-F1
#
_entry.id   AF-A0A0K1EL38-F1
#
_cell.length_a   1.000
_cell.length_b   1.000
_cell.length_c   1.000
_cell.angle_alpha   90.00
_cell.angle_beta   90.00
_cell.angle_gamma   90.00
#
_symmetry.space_group_name_H-M   'P 1'
#
loop_
_entity.id
_entity.type
_entity.pdbx_description
1 polymer ?
#
loop_
_entity_poly.entity_id
_entity_poly.type
_entity_poly.pdbx_seq_one_letter_code
_entity_poly.pdbx_strand_id
1 'polypeptide(L)' 'MANTSKWNVRLRHEWLSSPLKKKRVKRSQKARIGLLDAENRKATKEERKQASSEQQAAG' A
#
# COMPACT_ATOMS: atom_id res chain seq x y z
N MET A 1 30.48 -5.53 12.84
CA MET A 1 29.35 -5.29 11.91
C MET A 1 28.33 -4.36 12.56
N ALA A 2 28.34 -3.07 12.24
CA ALA A 2 27.52 -2.05 12.91
C ALA A 2 25.99 -2.16 12.69
N ASN A 3 25.52 -3.13 11.90
CA ASN A 3 24.12 -3.28 11.50
C ASN A 3 23.35 -4.40 12.22
N THR A 4 24.03 -5.22 13.05
CA THR A 4 23.38 -6.30 13.82
C THR A 4 22.39 -5.76 14.84
N SER A 5 22.70 -4.63 15.50
CA SER A 5 21.84 -4.02 16.53
C SER A 5 20.49 -3.57 15.95
N LYS A 6 20.47 -2.95 14.77
CA LYS A 6 19.22 -2.45 14.14
C LYS A 6 18.28 -3.58 13.71
N TRP A 7 18.85 -4.69 13.22
CA TRP A 7 18.08 -5.87 12.84
C TRP A 7 17.48 -6.58 14.06
N ASN A 8 18.25 -6.67 15.16
CA ASN A 8 17.80 -7.26 16.42
C ASN A 8 16.68 -6.45 17.08
N VAL A 9 16.71 -5.11 17.03
CA VAL A 9 15.62 -4.27 17.57
C VAL A 9 14.30 -4.60 16.88
N ARG A 10 14.27 -4.64 15.53
CA ARG A 10 13.02 -4.91 14.81
C ARG A 10 12.46 -6.30 15.08
N LEU A 11 13.33 -7.31 15.18
CA LEU A 11 12.94 -8.69 15.46
C LEU A 11 12.47 -8.90 16.91
N ARG A 12 12.98 -8.13 17.87
CA ARG A 12 12.65 -8.27 19.31
C ARG A 12 11.48 -7.40 19.76
N HIS A 13 11.16 -6.34 19.03
CA HIS A 13 10.09 -5.43 19.43
C HIS A 13 8.80 -5.71 18.65
N GLU A 14 7.79 -6.22 19.35
CA GLU A 14 6.50 -6.62 18.79
C GLU A 14 5.83 -5.50 17.97
N TRP A 15 5.93 -4.24 18.42
CA TRP A 15 5.34 -3.09 17.72
C TRP A 15 5.98 -2.77 16.35
N LEU A 16 7.19 -3.25 16.08
CA LEU A 16 7.90 -3.08 14.80
C LEU A 16 7.88 -4.36 13.95
N SER A 17 7.26 -5.42 14.45
CA SER A 17 7.07 -6.69 13.73
C SER A 17 6.07 -6.56 12.57
N SER A 18 5.31 -5.45 12.49
CA SER A 18 4.45 -5.19 11.34
C SER A 18 5.29 -5.14 10.05
N PRO A 19 4.84 -5.84 8.99
CA PRO A 19 5.57 -5.88 7.73
C PRO A 19 5.74 -4.47 7.14
N LEU A 20 6.97 -4.11 6.77
CA LEU A 20 7.26 -2.85 6.06
C LEU A 20 6.51 -2.74 4.72
N LYS A 21 6.33 -3.89 4.07
CA LYS A 21 5.70 -3.99 2.77
C LYS A 21 4.46 -4.85 2.90
N LYS A 22 3.40 -4.41 2.24
CA LYS A 22 2.20 -5.23 2.06
C LYS A 22 2.57 -6.57 1.46
N LYS A 23 1.94 -7.64 1.95
CA LYS A 23 2.10 -8.98 1.37
C LYS A 23 1.70 -8.92 -0.11
N ARG A 24 2.55 -9.46 -0.98
CA ARG A 24 2.23 -9.55 -2.40
C ARG A 24 1.07 -10.53 -2.58
N VAL A 25 -0.06 -10.03 -3.06
CA VAL A 25 -1.21 -10.84 -3.47
C VAL A 25 -1.22 -10.88 -4.99
N LYS A 26 -1.21 -12.09 -5.57
CA LYS A 26 -1.25 -12.27 -7.03
C LYS A 26 -2.59 -11.77 -7.59
N ARG A 27 -2.60 -11.28 -8.84
CA ARG A 27 -3.82 -10.78 -9.50
C ARG A 27 -4.94 -11.83 -9.51
N SER A 28 -4.63 -13.09 -9.80
CA SER A 28 -5.61 -14.19 -9.78
C SER A 28 -6.23 -14.40 -8.40
N GLN A 29 -5.45 -14.27 -7.34
CA GLN A 29 -5.96 -14.34 -5.96
C GLN A 29 -6.87 -13.15 -5.66
N LYS A 30 -6.51 -11.94 -6.10
CA LYS A 30 -7.36 -10.75 -5.96
C LYS A 30 -8.70 -10.88 -6.67
N ALA A 31 -8.69 -11.44 -7.89
CA ALA A 31 -9.90 -11.71 -8.65
C ALA A 31 -10.80 -12.70 -7.90
N ARG A 32 -10.23 -13.79 -7.35
CA ARG A 32 -10.99 -14.81 -6.61
C ARG A 32 -11.71 -14.28 -5.38
N ILE A 33 -11.11 -13.34 -4.66
CA ILE A 33 -11.69 -12.74 -3.44
C ILE A 33 -12.49 -11.46 -3.71
N GLY A 34 -12.69 -11.07 -4.98
CA GLY A 34 -13.38 -9.83 -5.36
C GLY A 34 -12.60 -8.52 -5.09
N LEU A 35 -11.36 -8.62 -4.61
CA LEU A 35 -10.53 -7.46 -4.29
C LEU A 35 -10.10 -6.70 -5.56
N LEU A 36 -10.00 -7.38 -6.71
CA LEU A 36 -9.65 -6.75 -7.97
C LEU A 36 -10.68 -5.69 -8.38
N ASP A 37 -11.98 -6.00 -8.26
CA ASP A 37 -13.04 -5.07 -8.61
C ASP A 37 -13.13 -3.91 -7.62
N ALA A 38 -12.89 -4.19 -6.33
CA ALA A 38 -12.83 -3.16 -5.30
C ALA A 38 -11.65 -2.19 -5.53
N GLU A 39 -10.48 -2.68 -5.95
CA GLU A 39 -9.34 -1.83 -6.32
C GLU A 39 -9.67 -0.96 -7.54
N ASN A 40 -10.28 -1.54 -8.59
CA ASN A 40 -10.67 -0.80 -9.79
C ASN A 40 -11.66 0.34 -9.48
N ARG A 41 -12.64 0.09 -8.59
CA ARG A 41 -13.59 1.13 -8.15
C ARG A 41 -12.93 2.26 -7.36
N LYS A 42 -11.86 1.96 -6.62
CA LYS A 42 -11.11 2.98 -5.87
C LYS A 42 -10.21 3.80 -6.79
N ALA A 43 -9.56 3.16 -7.75
CA ALA A 43 -8.71 3.83 -8.73
C ALA A 43 -9.48 4.91 -9.50
N THR A 44 -10.68 4.60 -10.01
CA THR A 44 -11.52 5.60 -10.71
C THR A 44 -11.94 6.76 -9.82
N LYS A 45 -12.09 6.54 -8.51
CA LYS A 45 -12.39 7.60 -7.54
C LYS A 45 -11.17 8.49 -7.28
N GLU A 46 -9.97 7.91 -7.25
CA GLU A 46 -8.72 8.64 -7.06
C GLU A 46 -8.35 9.46 -8.30
N GLU A 47 -8.51 8.90 -9.50
CA GLU A 47 -8.31 9.60 -10.78
C GLU A 47 -9.21 10.84 -10.90
N ARG A 48 -10.50 10.71 -10.54
CA ARG A 48 -11.44 11.86 -10.52
C ARG A 48 -11.03 12.94 -9.52
N LYS A 49 -10.50 12.56 -8.37
CA LYS A 49 -10.00 13.52 -7.37
C LYS A 49 -8.76 14.25 -7.88
N GLN A 50 -7.82 13.54 -8.49
CA GLN A 50 -6.60 14.12 -9.05
C GLN A 50 -6.92 15.12 -10.17
N ALA A 51 -7.82 14.76 -11.09
CA ALA A 51 -8.28 15.66 -12.15
C ALA A 51 -8.93 16.95 -11.59
N SER A 52 -9.74 16.83 -10.52
CA SER A 52 -10.35 18.00 -9.89
C SER A 52 -9.34 18.90 -9.15
N SER A 53 -8.29 18.32 -8.55
CA SER A 53 -7.24 19.10 -7.88
C SER A 53 -6.31 19.79 -8.87
N GLU A 54 -6.03 19.18 -10.02
CA GLU A 54 -5.20 19.79 -11.08
C GLU A 54 -5.93 20.98 -11.74
N GLN A 55 -7.24 20.87 -11.95
CA GLN A 55 -8.05 21.98 -12.46
C GLN A 55 -8.13 23.16 -11.49
N GLN A 56 -8.07 22.92 -10.18
CA GLN A 56 -8.06 23.97 -9.16
C GLN A 56 -6.69 24.61 -8.94
N ALA A 57 -5.60 23.93 -9.30
CA ALA A 57 -4.24 24.47 -9.19
C ALA A 57 -3.81 25.30 -10.41
N ALA A 58 -4.55 25.22 -11.53
CA ALA A 58 -4.23 25.89 -12.79
C ALA A 58 -5.04 27.16 -13.06
N GLY A 59 -5.90 27.59 -12.12
CA GLY A 59 -6.69 28.83 -12.18
C GLY A 59 -6.35 29.75 -11.02
#